data_AF-A0A533SCQ2-F1
#
_entry.id   AF-A0A533SCQ2-F1
#
_cell.length_a   1.000
_cell.length_b   1.000
_cell.length_c   1.000
_cell.angle_alpha   90.00
_cell.angle_beta   90.00
_cell.angle_gamma   90.00
#
_symmetry.space_group_name_H-M   'P 1'
#
loop_
_entity.id
_entity.type
_entity.pdbx_description
1 polymer ?
#
loop_
_entity_poly.entity_id
_entity_poly.type
_entity_poly.pdbx_seq_one_letter_code
_entity_poly.pdbx_strand_id
1 'polypeptide(L)'
;MNYPVWYLPDIGGGTLIALISVIHVFLSHFAVGGGLYLVLAERKGLRENNPAMLNFTKMHAKFFLLVTMVLGGITGVGIWFIISLVNPAATSVLIHTFVFGWATEWVFFLVEIVAIFVYYYCFDSMAPKTHQKVGWIYFVAAWLSLFVINGIVGFMLTPGTWLADGSFWSGFFNPSFWPSLFFRTFVSLMLAGVYAFITTAFLREGELKTVMTRYSARWVLVALFAAVPAGYWYLSILPNQARSLVEGASPTIRLALQYGLIGVILLLAGTLVLLLVKPACHSKSVAFLVFVSAFLFMGAFEWTREASRRPYVIDGYLYSNAILEKDLAEINQEGFLHEARWVSIRAAGADNQLEAGREIFVNQCYACHTVRGLNNPIVLRTAAMDYPALVTYLGRMHDIRYFMPPFAGNEAERKALAYFIIKGLQGKDVAVPRVQPRTARSEGGQLFARHCEICHPESLVKSRTAGWDQEKIRWALDNLNKLQSAMPDFQGTAQEKDQIADYLHGLKSAAAPESAEEGAEVFERNCSFCHALRDGANPLVPKMSGWTRDQVRVSLDQLENLKGGMPPLQVPAAEKEALAGFLYRSLQGESR
;
A
#
# COMPACT_ATOMS: atom_id res chain seq x y z
N MET A 1 -17.27 -10.13 -8.22
CA MET A 1 -17.13 -9.98 -9.70
C MET A 1 -16.03 -8.96 -10.03
N ASN A 2 -14.90 -9.39 -10.58
CA ASN A 2 -13.76 -8.53 -10.92
C ASN A 2 -13.91 -7.82 -12.28
N TYR A 3 -13.12 -6.76 -12.49
CA TYR A 3 -12.97 -6.02 -13.75
C TYR A 3 -11.69 -6.47 -14.48
N PRO A 4 -11.54 -6.20 -15.80
CA PRO A 4 -10.30 -6.52 -16.50
C PRO A 4 -9.13 -5.68 -15.96
N VAL A 5 -7.95 -6.28 -15.91
CA VAL A 5 -6.75 -5.63 -15.36
C VAL A 5 -5.94 -4.97 -16.47
N TRP A 6 -5.67 -3.67 -16.34
CA TRP A 6 -4.69 -2.99 -17.18
C TRP A 6 -3.26 -3.29 -16.72
N TYR A 7 -2.67 -4.34 -17.30
CA TYR A 7 -1.41 -4.90 -16.86
C TYR A 7 -0.19 -4.17 -17.45
N LEU A 8 0.52 -3.41 -16.60
CA LEU A 8 1.73 -2.62 -16.91
C LEU A 8 2.88 -3.09 -15.99
N PRO A 9 3.54 -4.21 -16.29
CA PRO A 9 4.43 -4.92 -15.37
C PRO A 9 5.68 -4.13 -14.92
N ASP A 10 6.09 -3.10 -15.68
CA ASP A 10 7.31 -2.31 -15.40
C ASP A 10 7.04 -1.04 -14.59
N ILE A 11 5.89 -0.40 -14.79
CA ILE A 11 5.56 0.89 -14.14
C ILE A 11 4.63 0.66 -12.95
N GLY A 12 3.61 -0.20 -13.13
CA GLY A 12 2.53 -0.44 -12.18
C GLY A 12 1.51 0.70 -12.12
N GLY A 13 0.22 0.35 -12.01
CA GLY A 13 -0.86 1.34 -11.96
C GLY A 13 -0.79 2.30 -10.77
N GLY A 14 -0.33 1.84 -9.60
CA GLY A 14 -0.18 2.68 -8.41
C GLY A 14 0.78 3.86 -8.59
N THR A 15 1.84 3.69 -9.39
CA THR A 15 2.78 4.78 -9.72
C THR A 15 2.11 5.86 -10.56
N LEU A 16 1.27 5.45 -11.52
CA LEU A 16 0.51 6.38 -12.37
C LEU A 16 -0.48 7.19 -11.53
N ILE A 17 -1.23 6.53 -10.64
CA ILE A 17 -2.13 7.20 -9.69
C ILE A 17 -1.36 8.20 -8.85
N ALA A 18 -0.23 7.81 -8.23
CA ALA A 18 0.57 8.70 -7.41
C ALA A 18 1.05 9.94 -8.18
N LEU A 19 1.59 9.75 -9.40
CA LEU A 19 2.09 10.85 -10.23
C LEU A 19 0.99 11.87 -10.55
N ILE A 20 -0.14 11.41 -11.08
CA ILE A 20 -1.22 12.31 -11.50
C ILE A 20 -1.91 12.96 -10.29
N SER A 21 -2.06 12.23 -9.18
CA SER A 21 -2.73 12.71 -7.97
C SER A 21 -1.93 13.81 -7.29
N VAL A 22 -0.62 13.63 -7.11
CA VAL A 22 0.25 14.66 -6.51
C VAL A 22 0.24 15.94 -7.34
N ILE A 23 0.36 15.83 -8.66
CA ILE A 23 0.33 16.99 -9.56
C ILE A 23 -1.02 17.71 -9.49
N HIS A 24 -2.12 16.97 -9.67
CA HIS A 24 -3.45 17.57 -9.68
C HIS A 24 -3.81 18.20 -8.34
N VAL A 25 -3.58 17.50 -7.22
CA VAL A 25 -3.90 17.99 -5.87
C VAL A 25 -3.13 19.28 -5.57
N PHE A 26 -1.86 19.35 -5.97
CA PHE A 26 -1.06 20.56 -5.79
C PHE A 26 -1.58 21.77 -6.58
N LEU A 27 -2.20 21.53 -7.75
CA LEU A 27 -2.83 22.55 -8.58
C LEU A 27 -4.24 22.91 -8.09
N SER A 28 -5.04 21.93 -7.68
CA SER A 28 -6.41 22.13 -7.22
C SER A 28 -6.45 22.87 -5.88
N HIS A 29 -5.52 22.58 -4.96
CA HIS A 29 -5.40 23.34 -3.71
C HIS A 29 -4.98 24.79 -3.95
N PHE A 30 -4.16 25.05 -4.98
CA PHE A 30 -3.90 26.41 -5.43
C PHE A 30 -5.16 27.07 -6.02
N ALA A 31 -5.98 26.35 -6.78
CA ALA A 31 -7.25 26.86 -7.28
C ALA A 31 -8.18 27.32 -6.14
N VAL A 32 -8.28 26.54 -5.06
CA VAL A 32 -9.10 26.90 -3.89
C VAL A 32 -8.52 28.10 -3.14
N GLY A 33 -7.27 28.01 -2.68
CA GLY A 33 -6.68 29.06 -1.85
C GLY A 33 -6.39 30.34 -2.62
N GLY A 34 -5.95 30.22 -3.88
CA GLY A 34 -5.64 31.34 -4.75
C GLY A 34 -6.88 32.16 -5.11
N GLY A 35 -8.07 31.55 -5.16
CA GLY A 35 -9.33 32.26 -5.30
C GLY A 35 -9.55 33.30 -4.19
N LEU A 36 -9.37 32.91 -2.93
CA LEU A 36 -9.47 33.84 -1.80
C LEU A 36 -8.33 34.88 -1.83
N TYR A 37 -7.12 34.45 -2.21
CA TYR A 37 -5.97 35.34 -2.31
C TYR A 37 -6.22 36.49 -3.29
N LEU A 38 -6.78 36.20 -4.48
CA LEU A 38 -7.12 37.22 -5.48
C LEU A 38 -8.07 38.27 -4.92
N VAL A 39 -9.17 37.82 -4.31
CA VAL A 39 -10.19 38.68 -3.70
C VAL A 39 -9.58 39.59 -2.64
N LEU A 40 -8.76 39.04 -1.75
CA LEU A 40 -8.18 39.81 -0.65
C LEU A 40 -7.01 40.70 -1.09
N ALA A 41 -6.24 40.30 -2.11
CA ALA A 41 -5.19 41.13 -2.70
C ALA A 41 -5.79 42.35 -3.42
N GLU A 42 -6.85 42.16 -4.21
CA GLU A 42 -7.58 43.26 -4.83
C GLU A 42 -8.20 44.19 -3.77
N ARG A 43 -8.85 43.62 -2.75
CA ARG A 43 -9.44 44.40 -1.66
C ARG A 43 -8.39 45.25 -0.93
N LYS A 44 -7.19 44.70 -0.72
CA LYS A 44 -6.06 45.43 -0.14
C LYS A 44 -5.62 46.57 -1.07
N GLY A 45 -5.45 46.31 -2.36
CA GLY A 45 -5.09 47.33 -3.36
C GLY A 45 -6.10 48.49 -3.44
N LEU A 46 -7.40 48.17 -3.38
CA LEU A 46 -8.48 49.17 -3.35
C LEU A 46 -8.47 49.98 -2.04
N ARG A 47 -8.35 49.31 -0.89
CA ARG A 47 -8.33 49.97 0.43
C ARG A 47 -7.14 50.91 0.59
N GLU A 48 -6.00 50.55 0.02
CA GLU A 48 -4.76 51.33 0.09
C GLU A 48 -4.60 52.31 -1.06
N ASN A 49 -5.59 52.39 -1.98
CA ASN A 49 -5.53 53.20 -3.19
C ASN A 49 -4.21 53.01 -3.95
N ASN A 50 -3.79 51.76 -4.13
CA ASN A 50 -2.50 51.41 -4.73
C ASN A 50 -2.70 50.74 -6.11
N PRO A 51 -2.58 51.49 -7.22
CA PRO A 51 -2.74 50.95 -8.57
C PRO A 51 -1.73 49.84 -8.91
N ALA A 52 -0.52 49.91 -8.37
CA ALA A 52 0.52 48.92 -8.62
C ALA A 52 0.15 47.55 -8.03
N MET A 53 -0.52 47.54 -6.87
CA MET A 53 -1.09 46.32 -6.28
C MET A 53 -2.25 45.73 -7.10
N LEU A 54 -3.10 46.59 -7.66
CA LEU A 54 -4.19 46.14 -8.53
C LEU A 54 -3.64 45.53 -9.83
N ASN A 55 -2.64 46.17 -10.43
CA ASN A 55 -1.91 45.64 -11.59
C ASN A 55 -1.24 44.30 -11.29
N PHE A 56 -0.58 44.18 -10.12
CA PHE A 56 -0.05 42.89 -9.67
C PHE A 56 -1.16 41.84 -9.55
N THR A 57 -2.29 42.19 -8.95
CA THR A 57 -3.42 41.27 -8.75
C THR A 57 -3.99 40.80 -10.08
N LYS A 58 -4.13 41.69 -11.07
CA LYS A 58 -4.56 41.34 -12.43
C LYS A 58 -3.56 40.43 -13.15
N MET A 59 -2.26 40.70 -13.01
CA MET A 59 -1.20 39.84 -13.54
C MET A 59 -1.23 38.45 -12.87
N HIS A 60 -1.38 38.41 -11.55
CA HIS A 60 -1.51 37.16 -10.80
C HIS A 60 -2.78 36.41 -11.17
N ALA A 61 -3.90 37.10 -11.44
CA ALA A 61 -5.15 36.52 -11.91
C ALA A 61 -4.98 35.84 -13.27
N LYS A 62 -4.20 36.43 -14.19
CA LYS A 62 -3.85 35.77 -15.47
C LYS A 62 -3.08 34.46 -15.23
N PHE A 63 -2.05 34.52 -14.38
CA PHE A 63 -1.25 33.35 -14.04
C PHE A 63 -2.11 32.26 -13.38
N PHE A 64 -2.93 32.66 -12.41
CA PHE A 64 -3.89 31.82 -11.73
C PHE A 64 -4.82 31.14 -12.73
N LEU A 65 -5.51 31.91 -13.59
CA LEU A 65 -6.41 31.39 -14.62
C LEU A 65 -5.71 30.36 -15.51
N LEU A 66 -4.51 30.64 -16.01
CA LEU A 66 -3.80 29.69 -16.88
C LEU A 66 -3.41 28.40 -16.15
N VAL A 67 -2.90 28.51 -14.94
CA VAL A 67 -2.45 27.33 -14.16
C VAL A 67 -3.64 26.49 -13.70
N THR A 68 -4.67 27.10 -13.14
CA THR A 68 -5.79 26.36 -12.55
C THR A 68 -6.73 25.83 -13.62
N MET A 69 -7.07 26.62 -14.63
CA MET A 69 -8.02 26.21 -15.66
C MET A 69 -7.39 25.24 -16.67
N VAL A 70 -6.20 25.55 -17.20
CA VAL A 70 -5.59 24.74 -18.25
C VAL A 70 -4.90 23.53 -17.64
N LEU A 71 -3.88 23.75 -16.80
CA LEU A 71 -3.12 22.65 -16.24
C LEU A 71 -3.92 21.88 -15.18
N GLY A 72 -4.66 22.57 -14.31
CA GLY A 72 -5.58 21.93 -13.36
C GLY A 72 -6.70 21.17 -14.05
N GLY A 73 -7.32 21.73 -15.09
CA GLY A 73 -8.37 21.06 -15.87
C GLY A 73 -7.87 19.79 -16.58
N ILE A 74 -6.71 19.86 -17.27
CA ILE A 74 -6.11 18.69 -17.94
C ILE A 74 -5.77 17.58 -16.94
N THR A 75 -5.15 17.95 -15.82
CA THR A 75 -4.77 16.96 -14.79
C THR A 75 -5.97 16.38 -14.06
N GLY A 76 -7.05 17.14 -13.88
CA GLY A 76 -8.30 16.67 -13.29
C GLY A 76 -9.00 15.62 -14.16
N VAL A 77 -9.11 15.89 -15.46
CA VAL A 77 -9.58 14.89 -16.44
C VAL A 77 -8.64 13.69 -16.45
N GLY A 78 -7.32 13.91 -16.39
CA GLY A 78 -6.31 12.86 -16.33
C GLY A 78 -6.49 11.90 -15.15
N ILE A 79 -6.83 12.39 -13.96
CA ILE A 79 -7.13 11.52 -12.80
C ILE A 79 -8.27 10.56 -13.13
N TRP A 80 -9.38 11.05 -13.68
CA TRP A 80 -10.55 10.22 -13.98
C TRP A 80 -10.22 9.06 -14.91
N PHE A 81 -9.43 9.30 -15.96
CA PHE A 81 -8.96 8.23 -16.84
C PHE A 81 -8.06 7.23 -16.12
N ILE A 82 -7.08 7.70 -15.35
CA ILE A 82 -6.12 6.83 -14.67
C ILE A 82 -6.79 5.97 -13.61
N ILE A 83 -7.64 6.54 -12.75
CA ILE A 83 -8.31 5.74 -11.70
C ILE A 83 -9.29 4.73 -12.31
N SER A 84 -9.98 5.08 -13.39
CA SER A 84 -10.93 4.17 -14.06
C SER A 84 -10.21 2.98 -14.72
N LEU A 85 -8.98 3.16 -15.20
CA LEU A 85 -8.19 2.09 -15.79
C LEU A 85 -7.44 1.25 -14.75
N VAL A 86 -6.91 1.90 -13.70
CA VAL A 86 -6.07 1.23 -12.70
C VAL A 86 -6.92 0.55 -11.61
N ASN A 87 -8.02 1.18 -11.18
CA ASN A 87 -8.90 0.63 -10.14
C ASN A 87 -10.39 0.83 -10.48
N PRO A 88 -10.89 0.22 -11.56
CA PRO A 88 -12.27 0.35 -12.00
C PRO A 88 -13.29 -0.08 -10.93
N ALA A 89 -12.96 -1.06 -10.10
CA ALA A 89 -13.86 -1.53 -9.04
C ALA A 89 -14.11 -0.45 -7.99
N ALA A 90 -13.05 0.17 -7.47
CA ALA A 90 -13.18 1.26 -6.52
C ALA A 90 -13.88 2.46 -7.14
N THR A 91 -13.49 2.85 -8.37
CA THR A 91 -14.15 3.94 -9.10
C THR A 91 -15.64 3.67 -9.28
N SER A 92 -16.03 2.43 -9.64
CA SER A 92 -17.43 2.02 -9.75
C SER A 92 -18.17 2.20 -8.44
N VAL A 93 -17.62 1.75 -7.31
CA VAL A 93 -18.24 1.91 -5.99
C VAL A 93 -18.43 3.39 -5.66
N LEU A 94 -17.41 4.23 -5.86
CA LEU A 94 -17.50 5.67 -5.59
C LEU A 94 -18.55 6.36 -6.46
N ILE A 95 -18.71 5.96 -7.73
CA ILE A 95 -19.75 6.50 -8.61
C ILE A 95 -21.13 6.08 -8.11
N HIS A 96 -21.36 4.80 -7.84
CA HIS A 96 -22.69 4.32 -7.42
C HIS A 96 -23.09 4.89 -6.05
N THR A 97 -22.13 5.14 -5.16
CA THR A 97 -22.40 5.75 -3.86
C THR A 97 -22.57 7.27 -3.96
N PHE A 98 -21.78 7.97 -4.77
CA PHE A 98 -21.68 9.44 -4.74
C PHE A 98 -21.93 10.14 -6.08
N VAL A 99 -22.65 9.54 -7.04
CA VAL A 99 -22.90 10.14 -8.37
C VAL A 99 -23.39 11.59 -8.29
N PHE A 100 -24.29 11.91 -7.36
CA PHE A 100 -24.78 13.28 -7.17
C PHE A 100 -23.78 14.20 -6.48
N GLY A 101 -22.88 13.66 -5.65
CA GLY A 101 -21.74 14.40 -5.13
C GLY A 101 -20.82 14.83 -6.26
N TRP A 102 -20.39 13.88 -7.10
CA TRP A 102 -19.60 14.17 -8.29
C TRP A 102 -20.27 15.18 -9.23
N ALA A 103 -21.56 14.99 -9.56
CA ALA A 103 -22.29 15.93 -10.39
C ALA A 103 -22.32 17.35 -9.79
N THR A 104 -22.48 17.45 -8.45
CA THR A 104 -22.45 18.73 -7.73
C THR A 104 -21.07 19.40 -7.81
N GLU A 105 -19.99 18.63 -7.64
CA GLU A 105 -18.63 19.13 -7.81
C GLU A 105 -18.42 19.72 -9.21
N TRP A 106 -18.90 19.05 -10.27
CA TRP A 106 -18.78 19.53 -11.65
C TRP A 106 -19.55 20.83 -11.90
N VAL A 107 -20.69 21.03 -11.23
CA VAL A 107 -21.41 22.31 -11.25
C VAL A 107 -20.58 23.41 -10.61
N PHE A 108 -19.94 23.14 -9.46
CA PHE A 108 -19.03 24.11 -8.86
C PHE A 108 -17.83 24.42 -9.75
N PHE A 109 -17.22 23.42 -10.40
CA PHE A 109 -16.16 23.67 -11.39
C PHE A 109 -16.61 24.55 -12.56
N LEU A 110 -17.83 24.37 -13.07
CA LEU A 110 -18.37 25.24 -14.11
C LEU A 110 -18.50 26.69 -13.60
N VAL A 111 -19.01 26.87 -12.38
CA VAL A 111 -19.12 28.19 -11.74
C VAL A 111 -17.73 28.82 -11.55
N GLU A 112 -16.74 28.05 -11.11
CA GLU A 112 -15.35 28.49 -10.97
C GLU A 112 -14.79 29.00 -12.30
N ILE A 113 -14.94 28.21 -13.38
CA ILE A 113 -14.46 28.58 -14.71
C ILE A 113 -15.10 29.89 -15.16
N VAL A 114 -16.43 29.99 -15.12
CA VAL A 114 -17.14 31.21 -15.54
C VAL A 114 -16.72 32.40 -14.69
N ALA A 115 -16.65 32.24 -13.36
CA ALA A 115 -16.30 33.31 -12.45
C ALA A 115 -14.86 33.81 -12.68
N ILE A 116 -13.87 32.93 -12.90
CA ILE A 116 -12.49 33.37 -13.12
C ILE A 116 -12.31 34.06 -14.48
N PHE A 117 -13.04 33.62 -15.51
CA PHE A 117 -13.07 34.31 -16.80
C PHE A 117 -13.62 35.74 -16.64
N VAL A 118 -14.78 35.88 -16.02
CA VAL A 118 -15.40 37.19 -15.78
C VAL A 118 -14.49 38.05 -14.91
N TYR A 119 -13.91 37.50 -13.84
CA TYR A 119 -12.98 38.20 -12.96
C TYR A 119 -11.77 38.73 -13.75
N TYR A 120 -11.10 37.88 -14.54
CA TYR A 120 -9.90 38.31 -15.25
C TYR A 120 -10.19 39.32 -16.38
N TYR A 121 -11.18 39.04 -17.23
CA TYR A 121 -11.45 39.87 -18.43
C TYR A 121 -12.18 41.17 -18.10
N CYS A 122 -12.93 41.23 -17.00
CA CYS A 122 -13.65 42.42 -16.57
C CYS A 122 -12.94 43.21 -15.45
N PHE A 123 -11.66 42.92 -15.18
CA PHE A 123 -10.90 43.50 -14.07
C PHE A 123 -10.90 45.04 -14.07
N ASP A 124 -10.75 45.68 -15.25
CA ASP A 124 -10.69 47.14 -15.36
C ASP A 124 -12.03 47.78 -15.75
N SER A 125 -13.00 46.98 -16.22
CA SER A 125 -14.26 47.46 -16.78
C SER A 125 -15.44 47.34 -15.81
N MET A 126 -15.34 46.47 -14.81
CA MET A 126 -16.39 46.23 -13.82
C MET A 126 -16.21 47.11 -12.58
N ALA A 127 -17.33 47.57 -12.01
CA ALA A 127 -17.29 48.30 -10.74
C ALA A 127 -16.65 47.43 -9.62
N PRO A 128 -15.75 47.98 -8.79
CA PRO A 128 -14.96 47.18 -7.83
C PRO A 128 -15.79 46.32 -6.87
N LYS A 129 -16.95 46.83 -6.41
CA LYS A 129 -17.86 46.08 -5.54
C LYS A 129 -18.43 44.83 -6.23
N THR A 130 -18.76 44.93 -7.51
CA THR A 130 -19.31 43.82 -8.30
C THR A 130 -18.20 42.85 -8.67
N HIS A 131 -17.03 43.36 -9.06
CA HIS A 131 -15.85 42.55 -9.37
C HIS A 131 -15.40 41.69 -8.18
N GLN A 132 -15.36 42.28 -6.98
CA GLN A 132 -15.14 41.53 -5.73
C GLN A 132 -16.17 40.42 -5.48
N LYS A 133 -17.46 40.65 -5.79
CA LYS A 133 -18.49 39.60 -5.66
C LYS A 133 -18.22 38.43 -6.58
N VAL A 134 -17.79 38.68 -7.83
CA VAL A 134 -17.39 37.62 -8.77
C VAL A 134 -16.24 36.80 -8.21
N GLY A 135 -15.22 37.44 -7.64
CA GLY A 135 -14.12 36.73 -6.98
C GLY A 135 -14.57 35.91 -5.76
N TRP A 136 -15.52 36.41 -4.96
CA TRP A 136 -16.11 35.62 -3.87
C TRP A 136 -16.94 34.43 -4.37
N ILE A 137 -17.68 34.59 -5.46
CA ILE A 137 -18.40 33.48 -6.11
C ILE A 137 -17.40 32.39 -6.51
N TYR A 138 -16.29 32.78 -7.14
CA TYR A 138 -15.20 31.85 -7.47
C TYR A 138 -14.72 31.11 -6.22
N PHE A 139 -14.32 31.84 -5.17
CA PHE A 139 -13.74 31.22 -3.98
C PHE A 139 -14.70 30.26 -3.29
N VAL A 140 -15.97 30.67 -3.14
CA VAL A 140 -16.99 29.83 -2.50
C VAL A 140 -17.24 28.57 -3.34
N ALA A 141 -17.33 28.68 -4.66
CA ALA A 141 -17.47 27.52 -5.54
C ALA A 141 -16.26 26.58 -5.43
N ALA A 142 -15.03 27.11 -5.50
CA ALA A 142 -13.80 26.31 -5.36
C ALA A 142 -13.68 25.62 -3.99
N TRP A 143 -14.06 26.30 -2.92
CA TRP A 143 -14.10 25.70 -1.59
C TRP A 143 -15.19 24.64 -1.45
N LEU A 144 -16.35 24.83 -2.10
CA LEU A 144 -17.41 23.82 -2.14
C LEU A 144 -17.01 22.60 -2.99
N SER A 145 -16.25 22.77 -4.07
CA SER A 145 -15.60 21.66 -4.79
C SER A 145 -14.71 20.86 -3.85
N LEU A 146 -13.82 21.53 -3.09
CA LEU A 146 -13.01 20.88 -2.06
C LEU A 146 -13.86 20.17 -0.99
N PHE A 147 -14.94 20.80 -0.53
CA PHE A 147 -15.86 20.23 0.45
C PHE A 147 -16.46 18.89 -0.03
N VAL A 148 -16.90 18.85 -1.29
CA VAL A 148 -17.51 17.67 -1.90
C VAL A 148 -16.49 16.56 -2.12
N ILE A 149 -15.36 16.84 -2.79
CA ILE A 149 -14.35 15.83 -3.07
C ILE A 149 -13.69 15.28 -1.80
N ASN A 150 -13.57 16.12 -0.76
CA ASN A 150 -13.06 15.70 0.54
C ASN A 150 -13.91 14.60 1.16
N GLY A 151 -15.24 14.70 1.07
CA GLY A 151 -16.14 13.65 1.57
C GLY A 151 -15.94 12.32 0.84
N ILE A 152 -15.85 12.37 -0.49
CA ILE A 152 -15.71 11.19 -1.33
C ILE A 152 -14.35 10.50 -1.14
N VAL A 153 -13.26 11.28 -1.03
CA VAL A 153 -11.91 10.70 -0.84
C VAL A 153 -11.69 10.26 0.61
N GLY A 154 -12.22 10.98 1.60
CA GLY A 154 -12.16 10.62 3.02
C GLY A 154 -12.90 9.31 3.32
N PHE A 155 -14.00 9.05 2.60
CA PHE A 155 -14.78 7.82 2.67
C PHE A 155 -13.92 6.58 2.43
N MET A 156 -12.97 6.63 1.49
CA MET A 156 -12.12 5.48 1.16
C MET A 156 -11.24 5.02 2.33
N LEU A 157 -10.85 5.94 3.22
CA LEU A 157 -10.01 5.65 4.39
C LEU A 157 -10.83 5.40 5.66
N THR A 158 -12.00 6.04 5.78
CA THR A 158 -12.86 5.92 6.96
C THR A 158 -14.33 5.77 6.55
N PRO A 159 -14.78 4.68 5.94
CA PRO A 159 -16.16 4.59 5.45
C PRO A 159 -17.20 4.63 6.59
N GLY A 160 -16.80 4.34 7.82
CA GLY A 160 -17.63 4.54 9.01
C GLY A 160 -18.90 3.69 8.97
N THR A 161 -20.05 4.28 9.30
CA THR A 161 -21.35 3.59 9.35
C THR A 161 -21.87 3.18 7.98
N TRP A 162 -21.28 3.68 6.90
CA TRP A 162 -21.63 3.27 5.53
C TRP A 162 -21.51 1.77 5.30
N LEU A 163 -20.57 1.11 5.99
CA LEU A 163 -20.39 -0.34 5.91
C LEU A 163 -21.65 -1.13 6.34
N ALA A 164 -22.51 -0.52 7.17
CA ALA A 164 -23.74 -1.12 7.66
C ALA A 164 -24.98 -0.71 6.84
N ASP A 165 -25.09 0.57 6.45
CA ASP A 165 -26.31 1.13 5.88
C ASP A 165 -26.25 1.45 4.37
N GLY A 166 -25.06 1.47 3.78
CA GLY A 166 -24.83 1.86 2.39
C GLY A 166 -25.24 3.31 2.05
N SER A 167 -25.51 4.15 3.04
CA SER A 167 -26.19 5.44 2.83
C SER A 167 -25.24 6.55 2.37
N PHE A 168 -25.69 7.38 1.42
CA PHE A 168 -24.90 8.51 0.89
C PHE A 168 -24.33 9.38 2.02
N TRP A 169 -25.16 9.75 3.01
CA TRP A 169 -24.77 10.69 4.06
C TRP A 169 -23.79 10.09 5.07
N SER A 170 -23.97 8.81 5.44
CA SER A 170 -23.01 8.09 6.30
C SER A 170 -21.63 8.01 5.65
N GLY A 171 -21.57 7.72 4.34
CA GLY A 171 -20.31 7.68 3.62
C GLY A 171 -19.69 9.07 3.42
N PHE A 172 -20.51 10.06 3.05
CA PHE A 172 -20.05 11.41 2.75
C PHE A 172 -19.52 12.14 3.99
N PHE A 173 -20.27 12.11 5.09
CA PHE A 173 -19.85 12.65 6.40
C PHE A 173 -19.14 11.59 7.24
N ASN A 174 -18.15 10.95 6.64
CA ASN A 174 -17.30 9.98 7.32
C ASN A 174 -16.55 10.58 8.53
N PRO A 175 -16.03 9.75 9.46
CA PRO A 175 -15.29 10.21 10.63
C PRO A 175 -14.16 11.19 10.31
N SER A 176 -13.46 11.01 9.18
CA SER A 176 -12.37 11.90 8.79
C SER A 176 -12.77 13.18 8.06
N PHE A 177 -14.06 13.36 7.75
CA PHE A 177 -14.57 14.45 6.91
C PHE A 177 -14.09 15.83 7.38
N TRP A 178 -14.44 16.19 8.62
CA TRP A 178 -14.12 17.49 9.20
C TRP A 178 -12.63 17.74 9.38
N PRO A 179 -11.85 16.86 10.04
CA PRO A 179 -10.42 17.08 10.19
C PRO A 179 -9.69 17.18 8.84
N SER A 180 -10.03 16.33 7.87
CA SER A 180 -9.47 16.40 6.52
C SER A 180 -9.86 17.70 5.81
N LEU A 181 -11.11 18.15 5.91
CA LEU A 181 -11.58 19.38 5.28
C LEU A 181 -10.81 20.61 5.80
N PHE A 182 -10.67 20.74 7.12
CA PHE A 182 -9.94 21.86 7.72
C PHE A 182 -8.46 21.81 7.35
N PHE A 183 -7.84 20.63 7.44
CA PHE A 183 -6.45 20.46 7.06
C PHE A 183 -6.21 20.86 5.60
N ARG A 184 -7.00 20.32 4.66
CA ARG A 184 -6.90 20.64 3.22
C ARG A 184 -7.22 22.11 2.92
N THR A 185 -8.16 22.72 3.65
CA THR A 185 -8.45 24.16 3.54
C THR A 185 -7.21 24.98 3.91
N PHE A 186 -6.60 24.70 5.06
CA PHE A 186 -5.39 25.44 5.47
C PHE A 186 -4.21 25.19 4.53
N VAL A 187 -4.00 23.96 4.06
CA VAL A 187 -2.98 23.67 3.05
C VAL A 187 -3.25 24.42 1.74
N SER A 188 -4.51 24.56 1.33
CA SER A 188 -4.89 25.36 0.15
C SER A 188 -4.54 26.83 0.32
N LEU A 189 -4.87 27.42 1.46
CA LEU A 189 -4.52 28.82 1.78
C LEU A 189 -3.00 29.02 1.85
N MET A 190 -2.27 28.05 2.37
CA MET A 190 -0.80 28.05 2.36
C MET A 190 -0.28 28.06 0.92
N LEU A 191 -0.81 27.20 0.04
CA LEU A 191 -0.39 27.14 -1.36
C LEU A 191 -0.71 28.43 -2.13
N ALA A 192 -1.78 29.14 -1.78
CA ALA A 192 -2.07 30.46 -2.34
C ALA A 192 -0.86 31.41 -2.18
N GLY A 193 -0.28 31.46 -0.98
CA GLY A 193 0.93 32.25 -0.70
C GLY A 193 2.18 31.73 -1.41
N VAL A 194 2.35 30.40 -1.49
CA VAL A 194 3.49 29.78 -2.18
C VAL A 194 3.51 30.12 -3.67
N TYR A 195 2.37 30.00 -4.35
CA TYR A 195 2.26 30.37 -5.77
C TYR A 195 2.34 31.89 -5.97
N ALA A 196 1.83 32.69 -5.02
CA ALA A 196 2.04 34.12 -5.05
C ALA A 196 3.52 34.49 -5.00
N PHE A 197 4.37 33.79 -4.26
CA PHE A 197 5.83 34.02 -4.30
C PHE A 197 6.40 33.88 -5.71
N ILE A 198 5.98 32.89 -6.49
CA ILE A 198 6.42 32.72 -7.88
C ILE A 198 6.15 34.00 -8.67
N THR A 199 4.90 34.49 -8.68
CA THR A 199 4.58 35.71 -9.45
C THR A 199 5.23 36.97 -8.89
N THR A 200 5.37 37.07 -7.56
CA THR A 200 6.00 38.21 -6.89
C THR A 200 7.49 38.28 -7.20
N ALA A 201 8.16 37.15 -7.43
CA ALA A 201 9.57 37.09 -7.81
C ALA A 201 9.87 37.79 -9.15
N PHE A 202 8.88 37.91 -10.04
CA PHE A 202 9.00 38.60 -11.34
C PHE A 202 8.75 40.11 -11.28
N LEU A 203 8.32 40.65 -10.13
CA LEU A 203 8.20 42.09 -9.96
C LEU A 203 9.59 42.76 -9.96
N ARG A 204 9.68 43.91 -10.64
CA ARG A 204 10.89 44.74 -10.74
C ARG A 204 10.95 45.83 -9.66
N GLU A 205 9.81 46.42 -9.31
CA GLU A 205 9.71 47.49 -8.29
C GLU A 205 9.97 46.94 -6.88
N GLY A 206 11.02 47.45 -6.21
CA GLY A 206 11.47 46.92 -4.91
C GLY A 206 10.47 47.06 -3.78
N GLU A 207 9.70 48.15 -3.74
CA GLU A 207 8.70 48.41 -2.70
C GLU A 207 7.48 47.50 -2.86
N LEU A 208 6.84 47.50 -4.04
CA LEU A 208 5.70 46.62 -4.34
C LEU A 208 6.06 45.16 -4.10
N LYS A 209 7.25 44.74 -4.58
CA LYS A 209 7.76 43.40 -4.37
C LYS A 209 7.87 43.07 -2.89
N THR A 210 8.38 43.99 -2.07
CA THR A 210 8.48 43.81 -0.62
C THR A 210 7.12 43.66 0.03
N VAL A 211 6.16 44.54 -0.30
CA VAL A 211 4.80 44.51 0.24
C VAL A 211 4.10 43.19 -0.10
N MET A 212 4.12 42.79 -1.37
CA MET A 212 3.45 41.56 -1.82
C MET A 212 4.15 40.29 -1.34
N THR A 213 5.48 40.32 -1.15
CA THR A 213 6.22 39.20 -0.54
C THR A 213 5.80 39.01 0.91
N ARG A 214 5.76 40.08 1.70
CA ARG A 214 5.32 40.00 3.11
C ARG A 214 3.86 39.62 3.23
N TYR A 215 3.01 40.12 2.33
CA TYR A 215 1.61 39.73 2.25
C TYR A 215 1.50 38.22 2.02
N SER A 216 2.15 37.68 0.98
CA SER A 216 2.16 36.25 0.66
C SER A 216 2.76 35.38 1.77
N ALA A 217 3.83 35.84 2.43
CA ALA A 217 4.45 35.11 3.52
C ALA A 217 3.52 34.95 4.74
N ARG A 218 2.71 35.97 5.04
CA ARG A 218 1.70 35.86 6.12
C ARG A 218 0.66 34.79 5.81
N TRP A 219 0.23 34.67 4.56
CA TRP A 219 -0.66 33.58 4.14
C TRP A 219 -0.06 32.21 4.43
N VAL A 220 1.18 31.99 3.99
CA VAL A 220 1.89 30.72 4.22
C VAL A 220 2.00 30.41 5.71
N LEU A 221 2.49 31.35 6.53
CA LEU A 221 2.74 31.10 7.95
C LEU A 221 1.46 30.91 8.77
N VAL A 222 0.45 31.77 8.57
CA VAL A 222 -0.82 31.67 9.30
C VAL A 222 -1.53 30.36 8.93
N ALA A 223 -1.56 30.02 7.65
CA ALA A 223 -2.19 28.80 7.19
C ALA A 223 -1.43 27.55 7.65
N LEU A 224 -0.09 27.56 7.62
CA LEU A 224 0.71 26.45 8.14
C LEU A 224 0.51 26.26 9.64
N PHE A 225 0.47 27.35 10.42
CA PHE A 225 0.16 27.29 11.85
C PHE A 225 -1.22 26.69 12.13
N ALA A 226 -2.24 27.10 11.36
CA ALA A 226 -3.59 26.55 11.48
C ALA A 226 -3.70 25.08 10.99
N ALA A 227 -2.88 24.68 10.04
CA ALA A 227 -2.84 23.30 9.53
C ALA A 227 -2.34 22.29 10.57
N VAL A 228 -1.46 22.68 11.49
CA VAL A 228 -0.89 21.78 12.52
C VAL A 228 -1.97 21.13 13.40
N PRO A 229 -2.85 21.87 14.10
CA PRO A 229 -3.89 21.25 14.93
C PRO A 229 -4.90 20.44 14.10
N ALA A 230 -5.25 20.89 12.89
CA ALA A 230 -6.14 20.14 12.00
C ALA A 230 -5.50 18.82 11.53
N GLY A 231 -4.20 18.83 11.23
CA GLY A 231 -3.43 17.64 10.87
C GLY A 231 -3.32 16.66 12.04
N TYR A 232 -3.10 17.16 13.26
CA TYR A 232 -3.11 16.32 14.47
C TYR A 232 -4.48 15.68 14.71
N TRP A 233 -5.56 16.43 14.54
CA TRP A 233 -6.93 15.90 14.61
C TRP A 233 -7.21 14.87 13.52
N TYR A 234 -6.68 15.07 12.31
CA TYR A 234 -6.79 14.09 11.23
C TYR A 234 -6.03 12.80 11.53
N LEU A 235 -4.84 12.88 12.14
CA LEU A 235 -4.09 11.70 12.55
C LEU A 235 -4.78 10.94 13.70
N SER A 236 -5.46 11.63 14.61
CA SER A 236 -6.10 11.00 15.76
C SER A 236 -7.36 10.20 15.41
N ILE A 237 -8.01 10.50 14.28
CA ILE A 237 -9.20 9.77 13.80
C ILE A 237 -8.87 8.60 12.87
N LEU A 238 -7.60 8.43 12.49
CA LEU A 238 -7.21 7.31 11.63
C LEU A 238 -7.47 5.97 12.34
N PRO A 239 -7.98 4.94 11.62
CA PRO A 239 -8.10 3.59 12.15
C PRO A 239 -6.76 3.10 12.69
N ASN A 240 -6.77 2.35 13.81
CA ASN A 240 -5.55 1.90 14.50
C ASN A 240 -4.51 1.27 13.57
N GLN A 241 -4.96 0.48 12.60
CA GLN A 241 -4.09 -0.12 11.58
C GLN A 241 -3.43 0.98 10.74
N ALA A 242 -4.20 1.78 10.00
CA ALA A 242 -3.68 2.89 9.19
C ALA A 242 -2.77 3.85 10.00
N ARG A 243 -3.11 4.11 11.25
CA ARG A 243 -2.31 4.92 12.17
C ARG A 243 -0.94 4.27 12.46
N SER A 244 -0.89 2.97 12.72
CA SER A 244 0.38 2.26 12.97
C SER A 244 1.36 2.33 11.79
N LEU A 245 0.86 2.33 10.54
CA LEU A 245 1.68 2.56 9.35
C LEU A 245 2.33 3.94 9.35
N VAL A 246 1.54 4.97 9.67
CA VAL A 246 1.98 6.36 9.72
C VAL A 246 2.94 6.59 10.89
N GLU A 247 2.73 5.93 12.03
CA GLU A 247 3.62 5.97 13.20
C GLU A 247 4.95 5.23 12.99
N GLY A 248 5.09 4.51 11.87
CA GLY A 248 6.39 4.06 11.38
C GLY A 248 6.49 2.57 11.11
N ALA A 249 5.41 1.78 11.18
CA ALA A 249 5.45 0.35 10.85
C ALA A 249 5.88 0.09 9.39
N SER A 250 5.66 1.05 8.48
CA SER A 250 6.19 0.97 7.11
C SER A 250 7.45 1.83 6.92
N PRO A 251 8.57 1.23 6.50
CA PRO A 251 9.78 1.97 6.14
C PRO A 251 9.56 2.96 5.00
N THR A 252 8.66 2.67 4.05
CA THR A 252 8.41 3.55 2.90
C THR A 252 7.58 4.77 3.30
N ILE A 253 6.59 4.60 4.18
CA ILE A 253 5.82 5.72 4.74
C ILE A 253 6.72 6.58 5.62
N ARG A 254 7.55 5.96 6.46
CA ARG A 254 8.53 6.69 7.29
C ARG A 254 9.44 7.57 6.43
N LEU A 255 9.94 7.03 5.32
CA LEU A 255 10.78 7.79 4.38
C LEU A 255 10.00 8.94 3.73
N ALA A 256 8.76 8.71 3.30
CA ALA A 256 7.90 9.76 2.76
C ALA A 256 7.67 10.89 3.79
N LEU A 257 7.36 10.54 5.04
CA LEU A 257 7.19 11.50 6.14
C LEU A 257 8.47 12.28 6.44
N GLN A 258 9.65 11.65 6.38
CA GLN A 258 10.93 12.34 6.53
C GLN A 258 11.13 13.39 5.44
N TYR A 259 10.90 13.04 4.18
CA TYR A 259 10.98 14.00 3.07
C TYR A 259 9.91 15.09 3.19
N GLY A 260 8.69 14.75 3.62
CA GLY A 260 7.64 15.71 3.90
C GLY A 260 8.04 16.70 4.99
N LEU A 261 8.65 16.23 6.08
CA LEU A 261 9.16 17.08 7.16
C LEU A 261 10.28 18.00 6.68
N ILE A 262 11.22 17.48 5.88
CA ILE A 262 12.25 18.30 5.23
C ILE A 262 11.59 19.39 4.37
N GLY A 263 10.58 19.03 3.57
CA GLY A 263 9.80 19.97 2.77
C GLY A 263 9.16 21.07 3.62
N VAL A 264 8.53 20.72 4.75
CA VAL A 264 7.92 21.70 5.67
C VAL A 264 8.98 22.61 6.31
N ILE A 265 10.12 22.06 6.76
CA ILE A 265 11.19 22.85 7.37
C ILE A 265 11.76 23.84 6.35
N LEU A 266 12.04 23.40 5.13
CA LEU A 266 12.57 24.27 4.07
C LEU A 266 11.54 25.34 3.64
N LEU A 267 10.26 24.96 3.54
CA LEU A 267 9.15 25.88 3.29
C LEU A 267 9.06 26.95 4.39
N LEU A 268 9.09 26.54 5.66
CA LEU A 268 9.03 27.44 6.80
C LEU A 268 10.25 28.38 6.84
N ALA A 269 11.45 27.83 6.74
CA ALA A 269 12.69 28.60 6.75
C ALA A 269 12.74 29.60 5.59
N GLY A 270 12.44 29.15 4.36
CA GLY A 270 12.39 30.02 3.18
C GLY A 270 11.36 31.14 3.32
N THR A 271 10.18 30.81 3.83
CA THR A 271 9.11 31.79 4.08
C THR A 271 9.49 32.81 5.15
N LEU A 272 10.12 32.38 6.26
CA LEU A 272 10.59 33.27 7.32
C LEU A 272 11.73 34.18 6.84
N VAL A 273 12.65 33.67 6.02
CA VAL A 273 13.71 34.50 5.39
C VAL A 273 13.09 35.59 4.50
N LEU A 274 12.10 35.22 3.69
CA LEU A 274 11.37 36.17 2.82
C LEU A 274 10.56 37.19 3.63
N LEU A 275 10.03 36.82 4.79
CA LEU A 275 9.27 37.71 5.66
C LEU A 275 10.15 38.68 6.46
N LEU A 276 11.17 38.14 7.15
CA LEU A 276 11.90 38.81 8.23
C LEU A 276 13.21 39.45 7.77
N VAL A 277 14.02 38.74 6.99
CA VAL A 277 15.43 39.10 6.84
C VAL A 277 15.67 40.02 5.65
N LYS A 278 15.17 39.68 4.44
CA LYS A 278 15.31 40.53 3.24
C LYS A 278 14.25 40.22 2.18
N PRO A 279 13.12 40.96 2.14
CA PRO A 279 12.20 40.90 0.99
C PRO A 279 12.89 41.26 -0.34
N ALA A 280 13.97 42.07 -0.28
CA ALA A 280 14.86 42.36 -1.41
C ALA A 280 15.65 41.13 -1.93
N CYS A 281 15.84 40.09 -1.11
CA CYS A 281 16.45 38.81 -1.51
C CYS A 281 15.45 37.84 -2.15
N HIS A 282 14.20 38.25 -2.36
CA HIS A 282 13.22 37.46 -3.08
C HIS A 282 13.62 37.31 -4.56
N SER A 283 14.50 36.36 -4.83
CA SER A 283 14.91 35.95 -6.17
C SER A 283 14.00 34.83 -6.68
N LYS A 284 14.04 34.60 -8.00
CA LYS A 284 13.32 33.49 -8.64
C LYS A 284 13.74 32.13 -8.03
N SER A 285 15.03 31.97 -7.71
CA SER A 285 15.56 30.74 -7.12
C SER A 285 15.01 30.47 -5.73
N VAL A 286 14.88 31.50 -4.88
CA VAL A 286 14.28 31.35 -3.54
C VAL A 286 12.80 31.01 -3.65
N ALA A 287 12.06 31.69 -4.53
CA ALA A 287 10.65 31.39 -4.77
C ALA A 287 10.45 29.95 -5.26
N PHE A 288 11.29 29.50 -6.20
CA PHE A 288 11.25 28.14 -6.71
C PHE A 288 11.63 27.09 -5.65
N LEU A 289 12.61 27.38 -4.79
CA LEU A 289 12.95 26.50 -3.67
C LEU A 289 11.76 26.32 -2.72
N VAL A 290 11.08 27.42 -2.35
CA VAL A 290 9.87 27.38 -1.52
C VAL A 290 8.76 26.57 -2.21
N PHE A 291 8.57 26.77 -3.51
CA PHE A 291 7.59 26.02 -4.31
C PHE A 291 7.88 24.52 -4.35
N VAL A 292 9.12 24.11 -4.62
CA VAL A 292 9.54 22.70 -4.62
C VAL A 292 9.41 22.09 -3.22
N SER A 293 9.70 22.87 -2.17
CA SER A 293 9.55 22.41 -0.78
C SER A 293 8.07 22.13 -0.44
N ALA A 294 7.15 22.98 -0.89
CA ALA A 294 5.72 22.75 -0.74
C ALA A 294 5.21 21.58 -1.60
N PHE A 295 5.76 21.41 -2.81
CA PHE A 295 5.46 20.25 -3.67
C PHE A 295 5.92 18.94 -3.03
N LEU A 296 7.12 18.93 -2.42
CA LEU A 296 7.64 17.77 -1.70
C LEU A 296 6.76 17.41 -0.49
N PHE A 297 6.34 18.41 0.29
CA PHE A 297 5.38 18.23 1.38
C PHE A 297 4.06 17.62 0.88
N MET A 298 3.47 18.19 -0.18
CA MET A 298 2.22 17.69 -0.75
C MET A 298 2.37 16.26 -1.29
N GLY A 299 3.47 15.98 -1.99
CA GLY A 299 3.78 14.64 -2.50
C GLY A 299 3.90 13.61 -1.39
N ALA A 300 4.62 13.94 -0.31
CA ALA A 300 4.74 13.10 0.87
C ALA A 300 3.38 12.84 1.54
N PHE A 301 2.54 13.87 1.66
CA PHE A 301 1.20 13.76 2.24
C PHE A 301 0.30 12.84 1.41
N GLU A 302 0.16 13.09 0.11
CA GLU A 302 -0.71 12.29 -0.76
C GLU A 302 -0.22 10.84 -0.90
N TRP A 303 1.10 10.62 -0.96
CA TRP A 303 1.67 9.27 -0.93
C TRP A 303 1.37 8.56 0.40
N THR A 304 1.53 9.24 1.53
CA THR A 304 1.27 8.66 2.86
C THR A 304 -0.21 8.31 3.00
N ARG A 305 -1.12 9.20 2.58
CA ARG A 305 -2.56 8.97 2.56
C ARG A 305 -2.94 7.76 1.72
N GLU A 306 -2.33 7.61 0.53
CA GLU A 306 -2.56 6.46 -0.34
C GLU A 306 -2.07 5.16 0.30
N ALA A 307 -0.85 5.19 0.84
CA ALA A 307 -0.20 4.02 1.41
C ALA A 307 -0.82 3.56 2.74
N SER A 308 -1.35 4.49 3.55
CA SER A 308 -1.94 4.17 4.86
C SER A 308 -3.28 3.44 4.78
N ARG A 309 -3.97 3.50 3.62
CA ARG A 309 -5.23 2.75 3.38
C ARG A 309 -5.03 1.25 3.21
N ARG A 310 -3.82 0.82 2.88
CA ARG A 310 -3.52 -0.60 2.62
C ARG A 310 -3.78 -1.44 3.89
N PRO A 311 -4.38 -2.65 3.75
CA PRO A 311 -4.53 -3.44 2.53
C PRO A 311 -5.73 -3.08 1.64
N TYR A 312 -6.55 -2.12 2.05
CA TYR A 312 -7.77 -1.72 1.37
C TYR A 312 -7.58 -0.58 0.38
N VAL A 313 -8.51 -0.48 -0.56
CA VAL A 313 -8.80 0.77 -1.28
C VAL A 313 -10.00 1.48 -0.66
N ILE A 314 -10.98 0.71 -0.17
CA ILE A 314 -12.07 1.18 0.70
C ILE A 314 -12.02 0.32 1.96
N ASP A 315 -11.65 0.93 3.09
CA ASP A 315 -11.39 0.24 4.36
C ASP A 315 -12.57 -0.64 4.80
N GLY A 316 -12.32 -1.91 5.12
CA GLY A 316 -13.37 -2.85 5.55
C GLY A 316 -14.38 -3.26 4.47
N TYR A 317 -14.12 -2.98 3.19
CA TYR A 317 -15.05 -3.27 2.09
C TYR A 317 -14.37 -3.85 0.85
N LEU A 318 -13.33 -3.17 0.33
CA LEU A 318 -12.69 -3.50 -0.95
C LEU A 318 -11.17 -3.49 -0.82
N TYR A 319 -10.55 -4.64 -1.02
CA TYR A 319 -9.09 -4.79 -0.99
C TYR A 319 -8.39 -4.07 -2.16
N SER A 320 -7.08 -3.86 -2.02
CA SER A 320 -6.23 -3.24 -3.05
C SER A 320 -6.27 -3.94 -4.41
N ASN A 321 -6.55 -5.26 -4.40
CA ASN A 321 -6.70 -6.08 -5.59
C ASN A 321 -8.16 -6.17 -6.10
N ALA A 322 -9.03 -5.26 -5.66
CA ALA A 322 -10.43 -5.18 -6.06
C ALA A 322 -11.31 -6.39 -5.66
N ILE A 323 -10.87 -7.20 -4.70
CA ILE A 323 -11.69 -8.25 -4.09
C ILE A 323 -12.50 -7.67 -2.94
N LEU A 324 -13.80 -7.98 -2.90
CA LEU A 324 -14.68 -7.58 -1.79
C LEU A 324 -14.38 -8.45 -0.57
N GLU A 325 -14.31 -7.83 0.60
CA GLU A 325 -14.00 -8.54 1.85
C GLU A 325 -14.99 -9.67 2.14
N LYS A 326 -16.28 -9.42 1.89
CA LYS A 326 -17.35 -10.41 2.07
C LYS A 326 -17.26 -11.65 1.15
N ASP A 327 -16.62 -11.52 -0.01
CA ASP A 327 -16.55 -12.60 -1.01
C ASP A 327 -15.33 -13.52 -0.75
N LEU A 328 -14.43 -13.15 0.17
CA LEU A 328 -13.17 -13.85 0.39
C LEU A 328 -13.35 -15.32 0.84
N ALA A 329 -14.33 -15.59 1.70
CA ALA A 329 -14.59 -16.93 2.22
C ALA A 329 -15.05 -17.89 1.10
N GLU A 330 -15.94 -17.42 0.23
CA GLU A 330 -16.44 -18.18 -0.93
C GLU A 330 -15.33 -18.42 -1.95
N ILE A 331 -14.54 -17.39 -2.28
CA ILE A 331 -13.40 -17.50 -3.19
C ILE A 331 -12.35 -18.49 -2.67
N ASN A 332 -12.14 -18.56 -1.35
CA ASN A 332 -11.20 -19.52 -0.76
C ASN A 332 -11.70 -20.97 -0.83
N GLN A 333 -13.01 -21.19 -0.91
CA GLN A 333 -13.61 -22.51 -1.05
C GLN A 333 -13.64 -22.95 -2.51
N GLU A 334 -14.20 -22.13 -3.41
CA GLU A 334 -14.44 -22.48 -4.81
C GLU A 334 -13.22 -22.23 -5.71
N GLY A 335 -12.34 -21.29 -5.33
CA GLY A 335 -11.18 -20.85 -6.11
C GLY A 335 -11.42 -19.53 -6.84
N PHE A 336 -10.40 -18.68 -6.89
CA PHE A 336 -10.44 -17.40 -7.56
C PHE A 336 -10.61 -17.52 -9.08
N LEU A 337 -9.95 -18.47 -9.73
CA LEU A 337 -10.03 -18.68 -11.18
C LEU A 337 -11.43 -19.17 -11.60
N HIS A 338 -12.14 -19.87 -10.70
CA HIS A 338 -13.52 -20.25 -10.91
C HIS A 338 -14.43 -19.01 -10.94
N GLU A 339 -14.34 -18.18 -9.90
CA GLU A 339 -15.19 -17.00 -9.67
C GLU A 339 -14.86 -15.79 -10.55
N ALA A 340 -13.60 -15.65 -10.98
CA ALA A 340 -13.16 -14.48 -11.74
C ALA A 340 -13.82 -14.44 -13.13
N ARG A 341 -14.32 -13.28 -13.55
CA ARG A 341 -14.93 -13.12 -14.89
C ARG A 341 -13.88 -13.04 -15.99
N TRP A 342 -12.84 -12.25 -15.76
CA TRP A 342 -11.83 -11.86 -16.77
C TRP A 342 -10.54 -12.68 -16.65
N VAL A 343 -10.70 -13.99 -16.77
CA VAL A 343 -9.62 -14.98 -16.73
C VAL A 343 -9.82 -15.97 -17.88
N SER A 344 -8.72 -16.42 -18.48
CA SER A 344 -8.74 -17.46 -19.51
C SER A 344 -8.66 -18.85 -18.89
N ILE A 345 -8.07 -18.98 -17.69
CA ILE A 345 -7.96 -20.22 -16.95
C ILE A 345 -9.02 -20.27 -15.85
N ARG A 346 -9.77 -21.39 -15.78
CA ARG A 346 -10.87 -21.57 -14.81
C ARG A 346 -10.53 -22.46 -13.63
N ALA A 347 -9.46 -23.24 -13.73
CA ALA A 347 -9.00 -24.11 -12.66
C ALA A 347 -7.48 -24.32 -12.79
N ALA A 348 -6.80 -24.36 -11.64
CA ALA A 348 -5.39 -24.72 -11.56
C ALA A 348 -5.25 -26.25 -11.52
N GLY A 349 -4.50 -26.81 -12.46
CA GLY A 349 -4.17 -28.23 -12.59
C GLY A 349 -2.68 -28.44 -12.85
N ALA A 350 -2.21 -29.68 -12.87
CA ALA A 350 -0.78 -29.98 -13.00
C ALA A 350 -0.17 -29.43 -14.31
N ASP A 351 -0.96 -29.40 -15.37
CA ASP A 351 -0.49 -29.09 -16.73
C ASP A 351 -0.50 -27.58 -17.05
N ASN A 352 -1.09 -26.74 -16.21
CA ASN A 352 -1.26 -25.30 -16.46
C ASN A 352 -0.82 -24.40 -15.29
N GLN A 353 0.06 -24.91 -14.40
CA GLN A 353 0.48 -24.20 -13.18
C GLN A 353 1.08 -22.82 -13.47
N LEU A 354 1.83 -22.65 -14.56
CA LEU A 354 2.44 -21.37 -14.92
C LEU A 354 1.40 -20.35 -15.37
N GLU A 355 0.48 -20.76 -16.25
CA GLU A 355 -0.56 -19.92 -16.81
C GLU A 355 -1.57 -19.52 -15.72
N ALA A 356 -2.04 -20.49 -14.93
CA ALA A 356 -2.91 -20.27 -13.79
C ALA A 356 -2.26 -19.31 -12.77
N GLY A 357 -1.01 -19.58 -12.39
CA GLY A 357 -0.26 -18.72 -11.46
C GLY A 357 -0.04 -17.31 -11.99
N ARG A 358 0.19 -17.15 -13.30
CA ARG A 358 0.30 -15.84 -13.95
C ARG A 358 -1.01 -15.06 -13.88
N GLU A 359 -2.14 -15.69 -14.15
CA GLU A 359 -3.44 -15.02 -14.06
C GLU A 359 -3.79 -14.59 -12.65
N ILE A 360 -3.49 -15.43 -11.66
CA ILE A 360 -3.64 -15.08 -10.24
C ILE A 360 -2.73 -13.90 -9.89
N PHE A 361 -1.46 -13.92 -10.34
CA PHE A 361 -0.52 -12.81 -10.10
C PHE A 361 -1.04 -11.49 -10.67
N VAL A 362 -1.53 -11.50 -11.92
CA VAL A 362 -2.06 -10.30 -12.60
C VAL A 362 -3.28 -9.74 -11.87
N ASN A 363 -4.16 -10.60 -11.35
CA ASN A 363 -5.37 -10.14 -10.69
C ASN A 363 -5.18 -9.78 -9.22
N GLN A 364 -4.28 -10.45 -8.49
CA GLN A 364 -4.16 -10.28 -7.05
C GLN A 364 -2.90 -9.53 -6.61
N CYS A 365 -1.75 -9.88 -7.19
CA CYS A 365 -0.47 -9.35 -6.72
C CYS A 365 -0.07 -8.05 -7.43
N TYR A 366 -0.40 -7.93 -8.72
CA TYR A 366 0.00 -6.80 -9.56
C TYR A 366 -0.53 -5.45 -9.07
N ALA A 367 -1.67 -5.44 -8.38
CA ALA A 367 -2.21 -4.24 -7.73
C ALA A 367 -1.19 -3.53 -6.81
N CYS A 368 -0.23 -4.28 -6.26
CA CYS A 368 0.80 -3.79 -5.37
C CYS A 368 2.24 -4.02 -5.89
N HIS A 369 2.43 -4.98 -6.79
CA HIS A 369 3.74 -5.48 -7.22
C HIS A 369 3.94 -5.40 -8.73
N THR A 370 4.96 -4.65 -9.14
CA THR A 370 5.56 -4.82 -10.48
C THR A 370 6.35 -6.13 -10.55
N VAL A 371 6.69 -6.58 -11.76
CA VAL A 371 7.49 -7.80 -11.92
C VAL A 371 8.96 -7.50 -11.60
N ARG A 372 9.57 -6.64 -12.41
CA ARG A 372 10.95 -6.11 -12.24
C ARG A 372 11.00 -4.58 -12.25
N GLY A 373 9.83 -3.96 -12.11
CA GLY A 373 9.64 -2.52 -12.20
C GLY A 373 10.02 -1.74 -10.94
N LEU A 374 9.61 -0.47 -10.92
CA LEU A 374 9.93 0.46 -9.83
C LEU A 374 9.06 0.24 -8.57
N ASN A 375 7.80 -0.14 -8.76
CA ASN A 375 6.84 -0.25 -7.65
C ASN A 375 6.86 -1.67 -7.05
N ASN A 376 7.61 -1.84 -5.96
CA ASN A 376 7.72 -3.09 -5.20
C ASN A 376 7.96 -4.34 -6.08
N PRO A 377 9.08 -4.42 -6.82
CA PRO A 377 9.33 -5.53 -7.75
C PRO A 377 9.29 -6.88 -7.06
N ILE A 378 8.37 -7.76 -7.47
CA ILE A 378 8.14 -9.06 -6.83
C ILE A 378 9.37 -9.96 -6.91
N VAL A 379 10.14 -9.86 -8.01
CA VAL A 379 11.38 -10.63 -8.19
C VAL A 379 12.40 -10.28 -7.11
N LEU A 380 12.53 -9.01 -6.74
CA LEU A 380 13.43 -8.63 -5.64
C LEU A 380 12.90 -9.12 -4.29
N ARG A 381 11.58 -9.04 -4.06
CA ARG A 381 10.95 -9.39 -2.78
C ARG A 381 10.93 -10.88 -2.49
N THR A 382 10.94 -11.72 -3.53
CA THR A 382 10.87 -13.18 -3.42
C THR A 382 12.20 -13.86 -3.75
N ALA A 383 13.28 -13.09 -3.95
CA ALA A 383 14.59 -13.60 -4.35
C ALA A 383 15.19 -14.62 -3.37
N ALA A 384 14.93 -14.47 -2.08
CA ALA A 384 15.41 -15.40 -1.04
C ALA A 384 14.51 -16.65 -0.89
N MET A 385 13.25 -16.57 -1.32
CA MET A 385 12.26 -17.62 -1.07
C MET A 385 12.43 -18.80 -2.02
N ASP A 386 12.21 -20.01 -1.53
CA ASP A 386 11.97 -21.19 -2.35
C ASP A 386 10.46 -21.45 -2.51
N TYR A 387 10.11 -22.54 -3.18
CA TYR A 387 8.70 -22.86 -3.48
C TYR A 387 7.88 -23.22 -2.23
N PRO A 388 8.27 -24.17 -1.37
CA PRO A 388 7.54 -24.46 -0.13
C PRO A 388 7.41 -23.25 0.78
N ALA A 389 8.47 -22.43 0.88
CA ALA A 389 8.43 -21.21 1.65
C ALA A 389 7.39 -20.23 1.06
N LEU A 390 7.42 -19.98 -0.25
CA LEU A 390 6.45 -19.05 -0.83
C LEU A 390 5.00 -19.52 -0.70
N VAL A 391 4.71 -20.82 -0.85
CA VAL A 391 3.35 -21.37 -0.64
C VAL A 391 2.86 -21.11 0.78
N THR A 392 3.70 -21.36 1.77
CA THR A 392 3.38 -21.13 3.19
C THR A 392 3.18 -19.64 3.46
N TYR A 393 4.07 -18.80 2.92
CA TYR A 393 4.01 -17.35 3.06
C TYR A 393 2.70 -16.78 2.50
N LEU A 394 2.29 -17.17 1.29
CA LEU A 394 1.04 -16.70 0.67
C LEU A 394 -0.18 -16.98 1.54
N GLY A 395 -0.19 -18.10 2.28
CA GLY A 395 -1.28 -18.46 3.19
C GLY A 395 -1.38 -17.56 4.43
N ARG A 396 -0.30 -16.87 4.80
CA ARG A 396 -0.19 -16.07 6.04
C ARG A 396 0.29 -14.64 5.79
N MET A 397 0.32 -14.20 4.52
CA MET A 397 1.00 -12.95 4.17
C MET A 397 0.37 -11.73 4.84
N HIS A 398 -0.94 -11.73 5.05
CA HIS A 398 -1.68 -10.68 5.74
C HIS A 398 -1.43 -10.67 7.25
N ASP A 399 -1.22 -11.83 7.89
CA ASP A 399 -0.82 -11.90 9.30
C ASP A 399 0.60 -11.33 9.51
N ILE A 400 1.49 -11.61 8.56
CA ILE A 400 2.90 -11.20 8.63
C ILE A 400 3.08 -9.74 8.22
N ARG A 401 2.36 -9.31 7.19
CA ARG A 401 2.39 -7.96 6.62
C ARG A 401 0.96 -7.50 6.40
N TYR A 402 0.38 -6.89 7.42
CA TYR A 402 -1.01 -6.46 7.41
C TYR A 402 -1.40 -5.60 6.20
N PHE A 403 -0.47 -4.80 5.66
CA PHE A 403 -0.69 -3.96 4.48
C PHE A 403 -0.81 -4.75 3.16
N MET A 404 -0.62 -6.08 3.19
CA MET A 404 -0.94 -6.98 2.09
C MET A 404 -2.34 -7.58 2.30
N PRO A 405 -3.22 -7.56 1.28
CA PRO A 405 -4.51 -8.24 1.38
C PRO A 405 -4.29 -9.75 1.56
N PRO A 406 -5.24 -10.47 2.17
CA PRO A 406 -5.19 -11.92 2.24
C PRO A 406 -5.19 -12.54 0.84
N PHE A 407 -4.59 -13.74 0.72
CA PHE A 407 -4.64 -14.48 -0.53
C PHE A 407 -6.06 -14.97 -0.73
N ALA A 408 -6.62 -14.73 -1.92
CA ALA A 408 -7.96 -15.17 -2.26
C ALA A 408 -7.85 -16.35 -3.21
N GLY A 409 -8.18 -17.56 -2.77
CA GLY A 409 -8.12 -18.75 -3.60
C GLY A 409 -7.80 -20.02 -2.81
N ASN A 410 -8.03 -21.15 -3.46
CA ASN A 410 -7.81 -22.45 -2.86
C ASN A 410 -6.32 -22.85 -2.84
N GLU A 411 -6.01 -24.01 -2.26
CA GLU A 411 -4.62 -24.47 -2.13
C GLU A 411 -3.93 -24.71 -3.48
N ALA A 412 -4.65 -25.24 -4.47
CA ALA A 412 -4.11 -25.49 -5.81
C ALA A 412 -3.70 -24.19 -6.50
N GLU A 413 -4.52 -23.14 -6.37
CA GLU A 413 -4.23 -21.81 -6.88
C GLU A 413 -3.06 -21.14 -6.17
N ARG A 414 -2.95 -21.31 -4.85
CA ARG A 414 -1.81 -20.81 -4.06
C ARG A 414 -0.50 -21.44 -4.52
N LYS A 415 -0.52 -22.76 -4.76
CA LYS A 415 0.60 -23.52 -5.32
C LYS A 415 0.94 -23.03 -6.73
N ALA A 416 -0.06 -22.83 -7.59
CA ALA A 416 0.15 -22.30 -8.94
C ALA A 416 0.79 -20.90 -8.93
N LEU A 417 0.31 -19.99 -8.06
CA LEU A 417 0.90 -18.65 -7.89
C LEU A 417 2.37 -18.74 -7.44
N ALA A 418 2.67 -19.57 -6.43
CA ALA A 418 4.03 -19.76 -5.96
C ALA A 418 4.92 -20.37 -7.06
N TYR A 419 4.39 -21.32 -7.82
CA TYR A 419 5.10 -21.96 -8.94
C TYR A 419 5.44 -20.93 -10.03
N PHE A 420 4.48 -20.09 -10.41
CA PHE A 420 4.72 -19.01 -11.36
C PHE A 420 5.79 -18.02 -10.88
N ILE A 421 5.78 -17.62 -9.60
CA ILE A 421 6.78 -16.69 -9.07
C ILE A 421 8.17 -17.34 -9.02
N ILE A 422 8.30 -18.56 -8.50
CA ILE A 422 9.61 -19.22 -8.32
C ILE A 422 10.15 -19.79 -9.63
N LYS A 423 9.37 -20.58 -10.37
CA LYS A 423 9.81 -21.16 -11.64
C LYS A 423 9.78 -20.12 -12.76
N GLY A 424 8.66 -19.40 -12.90
CA GLY A 424 8.42 -18.49 -14.01
C GLY A 424 9.21 -17.17 -13.91
N LEU A 425 9.17 -16.51 -12.76
CA LEU A 425 9.80 -15.19 -12.60
C LEU A 425 11.24 -15.24 -12.07
N GLN A 426 11.53 -16.09 -11.09
CA GLN A 426 12.89 -16.25 -10.54
C GLN A 426 13.77 -17.19 -11.37
N GLY A 427 13.17 -18.05 -12.21
CA GLY A 427 13.90 -19.06 -12.97
C GLY A 427 14.50 -20.17 -12.10
N LYS A 428 14.09 -20.26 -10.83
CA LYS A 428 14.58 -21.30 -9.91
C LYS A 428 13.94 -22.63 -10.28
N ASP A 429 14.72 -23.70 -10.21
CA ASP A 429 14.14 -25.03 -10.31
C ASP A 429 13.28 -25.28 -9.07
N VAL A 430 11.97 -25.29 -9.30
CA VAL A 430 11.06 -25.90 -8.35
C VAL A 430 11.30 -27.38 -8.49
N ALA A 431 11.97 -27.97 -7.52
CA ALA A 431 11.80 -29.37 -7.28
C ALA A 431 10.30 -29.59 -7.02
N VAL A 432 9.53 -29.87 -8.08
CA VAL A 432 8.53 -30.93 -7.96
C VAL A 432 9.29 -32.02 -7.23
N PRO A 433 8.81 -32.60 -6.13
CA PRO A 433 9.44 -33.78 -5.57
C PRO A 433 9.57 -34.78 -6.71
N ARG A 434 10.73 -34.77 -7.38
CA ARG A 434 11.18 -35.90 -8.15
C ARG A 434 11.24 -36.92 -7.05
N VAL A 435 10.40 -37.94 -7.18
CA VAL A 435 10.66 -39.22 -6.55
C VAL A 435 12.10 -39.53 -6.95
N GLN A 436 13.06 -39.14 -6.11
CA GLN A 436 14.40 -39.64 -6.21
C GLN A 436 14.20 -41.15 -6.08
N PRO A 437 14.80 -41.98 -6.93
CA PRO A 437 14.90 -43.38 -6.64
C PRO A 437 15.83 -43.51 -5.41
N ARG A 438 15.28 -43.22 -4.22
CA ARG A 438 15.86 -43.60 -2.93
C ARG A 438 15.76 -45.11 -2.94
N THR A 439 16.91 -45.76 -3.10
CA THR A 439 17.21 -47.13 -2.68
C THR A 439 15.97 -48.00 -2.48
N ALA A 440 15.62 -48.81 -3.48
CA ALA A 440 14.57 -49.85 -3.46
C ALA A 440 13.69 -49.82 -2.20
N ARG A 441 12.73 -48.89 -2.13
CA ARG A 441 11.70 -48.90 -1.08
C ARG A 441 11.03 -50.29 -1.10
N SER A 442 10.80 -50.87 0.08
CA SER A 442 9.95 -52.06 0.21
C SER A 442 8.58 -51.80 -0.43
N GLU A 443 7.83 -52.84 -0.80
CA GLU A 443 6.50 -52.67 -1.41
C GLU A 443 5.60 -51.75 -0.56
N GLY A 444 5.67 -51.88 0.77
CA GLY A 444 5.00 -50.98 1.72
C GLY A 444 5.45 -49.52 1.64
N GLY A 445 6.75 -49.28 1.47
CA GLY A 445 7.28 -47.92 1.27
C GLY A 445 6.86 -47.29 -0.05
N GLN A 446 6.70 -48.10 -1.10
CA GLN A 446 6.17 -47.62 -2.39
C GLN A 446 4.67 -47.34 -2.32
N LEU A 447 3.91 -48.11 -1.55
CA LEU A 447 2.49 -47.87 -1.29
C LEU A 447 2.30 -46.59 -0.48
N PHE A 448 3.05 -46.42 0.62
CA PHE A 448 3.01 -45.20 1.42
C PHE A 448 3.36 -43.95 0.60
N ALA A 449 4.39 -44.04 -0.25
CA ALA A 449 4.79 -42.94 -1.13
C ALA A 449 3.67 -42.51 -2.10
N ARG A 450 2.98 -43.48 -2.70
CA ARG A 450 1.94 -43.20 -3.70
C ARG A 450 0.64 -42.68 -3.11
N HIS A 451 0.31 -43.07 -1.88
CA HIS A 451 -1.01 -42.83 -1.30
C HIS A 451 -1.01 -41.87 -0.11
N CYS A 452 0.14 -41.64 0.53
CA CYS A 452 0.21 -40.91 1.79
C CYS A 452 1.18 -39.71 1.73
N GLU A 453 2.30 -39.82 0.99
CA GLU A 453 3.28 -38.72 0.87
C GLU A 453 2.75 -37.47 0.14
N ILE A 454 1.63 -37.62 -0.59
CA ILE A 454 0.96 -36.51 -1.28
C ILE A 454 0.47 -35.44 -0.29
N CYS A 455 0.07 -35.87 0.92
CA CYS A 455 -0.54 -34.99 1.92
C CYS A 455 0.45 -34.63 3.04
N HIS A 456 1.33 -35.54 3.43
CA HIS A 456 2.31 -35.32 4.50
C HIS A 456 3.59 -36.14 4.29
N PRO A 457 4.77 -35.61 4.66
CA PRO A 457 6.03 -36.31 4.46
C PRO A 457 6.17 -37.53 5.39
N GLU A 458 6.95 -38.54 4.95
CA GLU A 458 7.32 -39.74 5.73
C GLU A 458 7.87 -39.41 7.13
N SER A 459 8.65 -38.34 7.24
CA SER A 459 9.22 -37.85 8.50
C SER A 459 8.15 -37.49 9.53
N LEU A 460 7.05 -36.88 9.10
CA LEU A 460 5.94 -36.51 9.97
C LEU A 460 5.18 -37.75 10.47
N VAL A 461 4.98 -38.74 9.60
CA VAL A 461 4.32 -39.98 10.02
C VAL A 461 5.22 -40.75 10.98
N LYS A 462 6.51 -40.87 10.67
CA LYS A 462 7.51 -41.49 11.55
C LYS A 462 7.51 -40.89 12.95
N SER A 463 7.48 -39.57 13.09
CA SER A 463 7.47 -38.92 14.41
C SER A 463 6.15 -39.15 15.16
N ARG A 464 5.02 -39.11 14.45
CA ARG A 464 3.68 -39.30 15.05
C ARG A 464 3.38 -40.75 15.42
N THR A 465 3.95 -41.71 14.71
CA THR A 465 3.78 -43.15 14.98
C THR A 465 4.96 -43.77 15.73
N ALA A 466 5.91 -42.96 16.21
CA ALA A 466 7.13 -43.43 16.88
C ALA A 466 6.83 -44.39 18.04
N GLY A 467 5.76 -44.13 18.81
CA GLY A 467 5.32 -44.95 19.94
C GLY A 467 4.20 -45.96 19.63
N TRP A 468 3.83 -46.18 18.37
CA TRP A 468 2.69 -47.05 18.01
C TRP A 468 3.17 -48.44 17.64
N ASP A 469 2.55 -49.50 18.16
CA ASP A 469 2.80 -50.86 17.68
C ASP A 469 2.18 -51.09 16.28
N GLN A 470 2.53 -52.22 15.67
CA GLN A 470 2.13 -52.53 14.30
C GLN A 470 0.61 -52.68 14.18
N GLU A 471 -0.04 -53.32 15.15
CA GLU A 471 -1.49 -53.52 15.18
C GLU A 471 -2.23 -52.18 15.23
N LYS A 472 -1.73 -51.22 16.01
CA LYS A 472 -2.28 -49.86 16.09
C LYS A 472 -2.10 -49.09 14.78
N ILE A 473 -0.96 -49.21 14.12
CA ILE A 473 -0.75 -48.60 12.78
C ILE A 473 -1.72 -49.23 11.77
N ARG A 474 -1.88 -50.55 11.82
CA ARG A 474 -2.77 -51.27 10.92
C ARG A 474 -4.25 -50.90 11.13
N TRP A 475 -4.67 -50.77 12.38
CA TRP A 475 -5.99 -50.27 12.75
C TRP A 475 -6.21 -48.82 12.30
N ALA A 476 -5.17 -47.99 12.43
CA ALA A 476 -5.23 -46.60 12.00
C ALA A 476 -5.48 -46.45 10.50
N LEU A 477 -4.90 -47.32 9.66
CA LEU A 477 -5.13 -47.29 8.21
C LEU A 477 -6.61 -47.53 7.84
N ASP A 478 -7.38 -48.23 8.68
CA ASP A 478 -8.83 -48.42 8.53
C ASP A 478 -9.67 -47.28 9.14
N ASN A 479 -9.05 -46.35 9.87
CA ASN A 479 -9.74 -45.34 10.68
C ASN A 479 -9.01 -43.98 10.67
N LEU A 480 -8.37 -43.62 9.54
CA LEU A 480 -7.60 -42.38 9.41
C LEU A 480 -8.48 -41.15 9.65
N ASN A 481 -9.74 -41.20 9.22
CA ASN A 481 -10.70 -40.11 9.41
C ASN A 481 -11.04 -39.85 10.89
N LYS A 482 -10.91 -40.86 11.75
CA LYS A 482 -11.10 -40.74 13.21
C LYS A 482 -9.87 -40.16 13.89
N LEU A 483 -8.70 -40.28 13.28
CA LEU A 483 -7.46 -39.70 13.78
C LEU A 483 -7.31 -38.23 13.36
N GLN A 484 -7.72 -37.91 12.13
CA GLN A 484 -7.80 -36.55 11.62
C GLN A 484 -8.93 -36.47 10.60
N SER A 485 -9.88 -35.57 10.80
CA SER A 485 -11.10 -35.47 9.97
C SER A 485 -10.82 -35.16 8.50
N ALA A 486 -9.67 -34.55 8.20
CA ALA A 486 -9.19 -34.25 6.86
C ALA A 486 -8.47 -35.43 6.15
N MET A 487 -8.28 -36.57 6.83
CA MET A 487 -7.64 -37.76 6.25
C MET A 487 -8.71 -38.81 5.91
N PRO A 488 -8.97 -39.13 4.64
CA PRO A 488 -9.87 -40.23 4.30
C PRO A 488 -9.26 -41.58 4.70
N ASP A 489 -10.10 -42.55 5.07
CA ASP A 489 -9.65 -43.92 5.38
C ASP A 489 -9.00 -44.54 4.15
N PHE A 490 -7.89 -45.26 4.37
CA PHE A 490 -7.14 -45.85 3.27
C PHE A 490 -7.94 -47.00 2.65
N GLN A 491 -8.29 -46.86 1.37
CA GLN A 491 -9.15 -47.80 0.63
C GLN A 491 -8.40 -48.98 0.00
N GLY A 492 -7.13 -49.18 0.36
CA GLY A 492 -6.33 -50.31 -0.14
C GLY A 492 -6.80 -51.67 0.39
N THR A 493 -6.33 -52.73 -0.25
CA THR A 493 -6.55 -54.12 0.16
C THR A 493 -5.95 -54.39 1.54
N ALA A 494 -6.39 -55.46 2.20
CA ALA A 494 -5.83 -55.87 3.50
C ALA A 494 -4.31 -56.07 3.43
N GLN A 495 -3.83 -56.68 2.34
CA GLN A 495 -2.40 -56.89 2.09
C GLN A 495 -1.62 -55.58 1.92
N GLU A 496 -2.16 -54.60 1.19
CA GLU A 496 -1.51 -53.28 1.05
C GLU A 496 -1.45 -52.53 2.38
N LYS A 497 -2.48 -52.65 3.21
CA LYS A 497 -2.51 -52.08 4.56
C LYS A 497 -1.47 -52.71 5.47
N ASP A 498 -1.32 -54.04 5.40
CA ASP A 498 -0.30 -54.76 6.16
C ASP A 498 1.10 -54.31 5.73
N GLN A 499 1.34 -54.19 4.42
CA GLN A 499 2.61 -53.71 3.86
C GLN A 499 2.95 -52.28 4.29
N ILE A 500 1.98 -51.35 4.29
CA ILE A 500 2.20 -49.98 4.80
C ILE A 500 2.48 -50.01 6.30
N ALA A 501 1.74 -50.82 7.08
CA ALA A 501 1.94 -50.93 8.52
C ALA A 501 3.33 -51.48 8.87
N ASP A 502 3.79 -52.52 8.18
CA ASP A 502 5.14 -53.08 8.28
C ASP A 502 6.21 -52.03 7.99
N TYR A 503 6.03 -51.27 6.90
CA TYR A 503 6.96 -50.23 6.50
C TYR A 503 7.06 -49.11 7.55
N LEU A 504 5.92 -48.58 7.99
CA LEU A 504 5.86 -47.52 9.00
C LEU A 504 6.42 -47.97 10.35
N HIS A 505 6.20 -49.24 10.72
CA HIS A 505 6.85 -49.81 11.89
C HIS A 505 8.37 -49.91 11.70
N GLY A 506 8.85 -50.30 10.52
CA GLY A 506 10.27 -50.42 10.19
C GLY A 506 11.03 -49.09 10.17
N LEU A 507 10.35 -47.95 9.98
CA LEU A 507 10.96 -46.62 10.04
C LEU A 507 11.56 -46.28 11.42
N LYS A 508 11.17 -47.01 12.47
CA LYS A 508 11.71 -46.86 13.84
C LYS A 508 13.21 -47.20 13.94
N SER A 509 13.78 -47.94 13.00
CA SER A 509 15.14 -48.50 13.10
C SER A 509 16.27 -47.64 12.54
N ALA A 510 16.00 -46.39 12.14
CA ALA A 510 17.05 -45.44 11.73
C ALA A 510 16.90 -44.11 12.48
N ALA A 511 17.46 -44.02 13.69
CA ALA A 511 17.47 -42.79 14.48
C ALA A 511 18.75 -41.99 14.17
N ALA A 512 18.58 -40.83 13.53
CA ALA A 512 19.51 -39.70 13.60
C ALA A 512 18.91 -38.65 14.56
N PRO A 513 19.71 -37.77 15.18
CA PRO A 513 19.25 -36.98 16.33
C PRO A 513 18.21 -35.91 15.96
N GLU A 514 17.03 -36.02 16.58
CA GLU A 514 15.79 -35.26 16.33
C GLU A 514 15.90 -33.73 16.49
N SER A 515 16.92 -33.18 17.16
CA SER A 515 16.98 -31.74 17.49
C SER A 515 17.62 -30.85 16.40
N ALA A 516 18.24 -31.44 15.38
CA ALA A 516 18.88 -30.69 14.29
C ALA A 516 17.91 -30.38 13.14
N GLU A 517 17.08 -31.36 12.77
CA GLU A 517 16.08 -31.22 11.72
C GLU A 517 14.91 -30.32 12.15
N GLU A 518 14.48 -30.41 13.41
CA GLU A 518 13.38 -29.58 13.94
C GLU A 518 13.71 -28.08 13.85
N GLY A 519 14.94 -27.68 14.22
CA GLY A 519 15.36 -26.28 14.12
C GLY A 519 15.49 -25.78 12.66
N ALA A 520 15.90 -26.66 11.74
CA ALA A 520 15.95 -26.35 10.31
C ALA A 520 14.55 -26.19 9.73
N GLU A 521 13.60 -27.05 10.11
CA GLU A 521 12.20 -26.94 9.69
C GLU A 521 11.54 -25.67 10.23
N VAL A 522 11.80 -25.31 11.49
CA VAL A 522 11.32 -24.04 12.07
C VAL A 522 11.93 -22.85 11.32
N PHE A 523 13.20 -22.93 10.91
CA PHE A 523 13.83 -21.89 10.07
C PHE A 523 13.15 -21.78 8.71
N GLU A 524 12.92 -22.91 8.02
CA GLU A 524 12.26 -22.91 6.71
C GLU A 524 10.81 -22.40 6.80
N ARG A 525 10.08 -22.75 7.85
CA ARG A 525 8.68 -22.36 8.02
C ARG A 525 8.48 -20.92 8.50
N ASN A 526 9.50 -20.26 9.04
CA ASN A 526 9.32 -18.95 9.69
C ASN A 526 10.32 -17.88 9.26
N CYS A 527 11.51 -18.27 8.80
CA CYS A 527 12.62 -17.37 8.57
C CYS A 527 13.09 -17.33 7.11
N SER A 528 13.04 -18.47 6.39
CA SER A 528 13.57 -18.56 5.02
C SER A 528 12.82 -17.70 4.01
N PHE A 529 11.59 -17.27 4.34
CA PHE A 529 10.84 -16.29 3.54
C PHE A 529 11.61 -14.97 3.37
N CYS A 530 12.29 -14.51 4.41
CA CYS A 530 12.97 -13.21 4.43
C CYS A 530 14.49 -13.36 4.34
N HIS A 531 15.03 -14.51 4.76
CA HIS A 531 16.45 -14.70 4.96
C HIS A 531 16.96 -15.92 4.23
N ALA A 532 18.02 -15.77 3.44
CA ALA A 532 18.85 -16.91 3.13
C ALA A 532 19.69 -17.30 4.36
N LEU A 533 20.05 -18.57 4.49
CA LEU A 533 20.86 -19.01 5.64
C LEU A 533 22.29 -18.44 5.57
N ARG A 534 23.04 -18.76 4.52
CA ARG A 534 24.45 -18.36 4.33
C ARG A 534 24.66 -17.39 3.17
N ASP A 535 24.15 -17.75 2.00
CA ASP A 535 24.42 -17.05 0.73
C ASP A 535 23.11 -16.69 0.02
N GLY A 536 23.13 -15.61 -0.76
CA GLY A 536 21.96 -15.13 -1.50
C GLY A 536 21.38 -13.83 -0.95
N ALA A 537 20.11 -13.56 -1.22
CA ALA A 537 19.46 -12.33 -0.79
C ALA A 537 19.21 -12.33 0.73
N ASN A 538 19.70 -11.29 1.43
CA ASN A 538 19.50 -11.07 2.87
C ASN A 538 19.98 -12.22 3.78
N PRO A 539 21.27 -12.63 3.71
CA PRO A 539 21.76 -13.80 4.43
C PRO A 539 21.82 -13.55 5.95
N LEU A 540 21.45 -14.56 6.74
CA LEU A 540 21.33 -14.45 8.19
C LEU A 540 22.66 -14.70 8.91
N VAL A 541 23.38 -15.76 8.54
CA VAL A 541 24.66 -16.16 9.18
C VAL A 541 25.69 -15.01 9.21
N PRO A 542 25.94 -14.26 8.11
CA PRO A 542 26.88 -13.13 8.15
C PRO A 542 26.45 -12.00 9.10
N LYS A 543 25.14 -11.81 9.31
CA LYS A 543 24.59 -10.74 10.15
C LYS A 543 24.66 -11.05 11.64
N MET A 544 24.72 -12.33 11.97
CA MET A 544 24.84 -12.84 13.34
C MET A 544 26.29 -13.18 13.69
N SER A 545 27.25 -12.72 12.89
CA SER A 545 28.68 -12.93 13.13
C SER A 545 29.07 -12.41 14.51
N GLY A 546 29.69 -13.27 15.32
CA GLY A 546 30.11 -12.96 16.70
C GLY A 546 29.01 -13.10 17.75
N TRP A 547 27.80 -13.56 17.39
CA TRP A 547 26.73 -13.77 18.36
C TRP A 547 26.93 -15.08 19.14
N THR A 548 26.63 -15.06 20.43
CA THR A 548 26.53 -16.26 21.27
C THR A 548 25.19 -16.96 21.05
N ARG A 549 25.10 -18.25 21.38
CA ARG A 549 23.87 -19.03 21.30
C ARG A 549 22.72 -18.39 22.09
N ASP A 550 23.02 -17.83 23.26
CA ASP A 550 22.03 -17.13 24.08
C ASP A 550 21.59 -15.81 23.45
N GLN A 551 22.50 -15.06 22.83
CA GLN A 551 22.13 -13.86 22.06
C GLN A 551 21.21 -14.21 20.89
N VAL A 552 21.48 -15.31 20.16
CA VAL A 552 20.57 -15.82 19.14
C VAL A 552 19.20 -16.10 19.74
N ARG A 553 19.13 -16.85 20.84
CA ARG A 553 17.87 -17.25 21.45
C ARG A 553 17.05 -16.06 21.96
N VAL A 554 17.66 -15.13 22.69
CA VAL A 554 17.00 -13.92 23.21
C VAL A 554 16.49 -13.06 22.05
N SER A 555 17.23 -12.97 20.96
CA SER A 555 16.82 -12.19 19.79
C SER A 555 15.52 -12.71 19.14
N LEU A 556 15.24 -14.02 19.21
CA LEU A 556 14.02 -14.62 18.67
C LEU A 556 12.74 -14.19 19.41
N ASP A 557 12.86 -13.65 20.63
CA ASP A 557 11.74 -13.07 21.38
C ASP A 557 11.55 -11.57 21.14
N GLN A 558 12.45 -10.93 20.39
CA GLN A 558 12.48 -9.47 20.21
C GLN A 558 12.80 -9.09 18.76
N LEU A 559 12.39 -9.91 17.79
CA LEU A 559 12.71 -9.71 16.37
C LEU A 559 12.21 -8.33 15.86
N GLU A 560 11.09 -7.87 16.37
CA GLU A 560 10.47 -6.57 16.07
C GLU A 560 11.34 -5.37 16.45
N ASN A 561 12.22 -5.54 17.43
CA ASN A 561 13.14 -4.49 17.90
C ASN A 561 14.46 -4.48 17.11
N LEU A 562 14.70 -5.49 16.27
CA LEU A 562 15.89 -5.58 15.45
C LEU A 562 15.76 -4.71 14.18
N LYS A 563 16.91 -4.22 13.71
CA LYS A 563 17.00 -3.31 12.56
C LYS A 563 16.41 -3.97 11.30
N GLY A 564 15.27 -3.48 10.84
CA GLY A 564 14.58 -3.97 9.64
C GLY A 564 13.08 -4.19 9.80
N GLY A 565 12.53 -4.12 11.02
CA GLY A 565 11.09 -4.26 11.29
C GLY A 565 10.60 -5.69 11.02
N MET A 566 11.30 -6.68 11.58
CA MET A 566 10.89 -8.07 11.46
C MET A 566 9.61 -8.32 12.28
N PRO A 567 8.69 -9.17 11.81
CA PRO A 567 7.53 -9.56 12.61
C PRO A 567 7.97 -10.38 13.83
N PRO A 568 7.20 -10.36 14.94
CA PRO A 568 7.48 -11.22 16.09
C PRO A 568 7.34 -12.70 15.71
N LEU A 569 8.22 -13.55 16.23
CA LEU A 569 8.16 -14.99 15.99
C LEU A 569 7.16 -15.66 16.94
N GLN A 570 6.00 -16.06 16.39
CA GLN A 570 4.91 -16.70 17.13
C GLN A 570 4.98 -18.23 17.02
N VAL A 571 5.96 -18.83 17.69
CA VAL A 571 6.09 -20.29 17.83
C VAL A 571 6.33 -20.66 19.30
N PRO A 572 5.99 -21.89 19.72
CA PRO A 572 6.26 -22.36 21.08
C PRO A 572 7.72 -22.19 21.49
N ALA A 573 7.99 -22.04 22.80
CA ALA A 573 9.34 -21.83 23.32
C ALA A 573 10.31 -22.95 22.89
N ALA A 574 9.84 -24.20 22.81
CA ALA A 574 10.64 -25.33 22.33
C ALA A 574 11.11 -25.16 20.88
N GLU A 575 10.24 -24.69 19.98
CA GLU A 575 10.61 -24.40 18.58
C GLU A 575 11.64 -23.26 18.49
N LYS A 576 11.54 -22.26 19.38
CA LYS A 576 12.55 -21.18 19.46
C LYS A 576 13.91 -21.70 19.93
N GLU A 577 13.94 -22.64 20.87
CA GLU A 577 15.18 -23.29 21.31
C GLU A 577 15.82 -24.12 20.20
N ALA A 578 15.01 -24.91 19.47
CA ALA A 578 15.46 -25.70 18.33
C ALA A 578 16.02 -24.80 17.21
N LEU A 579 15.31 -23.72 16.87
CA LEU A 579 15.75 -22.72 15.89
C LEU A 579 17.06 -22.05 16.32
N ALA A 580 17.17 -21.62 17.57
CA ALA A 580 18.39 -21.00 18.08
C ALA A 580 19.60 -21.96 17.99
N GLY A 581 19.39 -23.24 18.31
CA GLY A 581 20.40 -24.28 18.15
C GLY A 581 20.84 -24.47 16.70
N PHE A 582 19.89 -24.54 15.77
CA PHE A 582 20.17 -24.66 14.33
C PHE A 582 20.94 -23.45 13.77
N LEU A 583 20.50 -22.23 14.10
CA LEU A 583 21.15 -21.00 13.65
C LEU A 583 22.57 -20.86 14.22
N TYR A 584 22.77 -21.22 15.49
CA TYR A 584 24.09 -21.16 16.11
C TYR A 584 25.05 -22.20 15.53
N ARG A 585 24.62 -23.44 15.29
CA ARG A 585 25.44 -24.43 14.56
C ARG A 585 25.78 -23.97 13.15
N SER A 586 24.84 -23.30 12.49
CA SER A 586 25.06 -22.71 11.17
C SER A 586 26.10 -21.59 11.21
N LEU A 587 26.14 -20.78 12.27
CA LEU A 587 27.21 -19.80 12.50
C LEU A 587 28.59 -20.46 12.63
N GLN A 588 28.69 -21.60 13.32
CA GLN A 588 29.95 -22.33 13.51
C GLN A 588 30.42 -23.12 12.28
N GLY A 589 29.62 -23.16 11.20
CA GLY A 589 29.97 -23.91 9.99
C GLY A 589 29.58 -25.40 10.02
N GLU A 590 28.84 -25.85 11.03
CA GLU A 590 28.55 -27.27 11.29
C GLU A 590 27.28 -27.80 10.61
N SER A 591 26.57 -26.98 9.83
CA SER A 591 25.39 -27.41 9.07
C SER A 591 25.75 -27.71 7.61
N ARG A 592 25.84 -28.99 7.26
CA ARG A 592 25.69 -29.53 5.91
C ARG A 592 24.53 -30.51 5.89
#